data_AF-A0A8I1GD24-F1
#
_entry.id   AF-A0A8I1GD24-F1
#
_cell.length_a   1.000
_cell.length_b   1.000
_cell.length_c   1.000
_cell.angle_alpha   90.00
_cell.angle_beta   90.00
_cell.angle_gamma   90.00
#
_symmetry.space_group_name_H-M   'P 1'
#
loop_
_entity.id
_entity.type
_entity.pdbx_description
1 polymer ?
#
loop_
_entity_poly.entity_id
_entity_poly.type
_entity_poly.pdbx_seq_one_letter_code
_entity_poly.pdbx_strand_id
1 'polypeptide(L)'
;MARKTKKKAAAPRRSARGLSARAAAFVREYLIDLNGAAAAVRAGYAEKSARSTATNLLKQADVAHAIAAAQRERARRVDVTADRVIEELGRLAFANIRDFIRVDAKGQPEINLAAIADNRELFASVASFDVTDIESGRRVGRTTKIRLHDKQGALTTLLKHLGGLPTQVQHSGRVGVYDAAAHADQVRADLAAKLDRLAATLARDDGAADS
;
A
#
# COMPACT_ATOMS: atom_id res chain seq x y z
N MET A 1 17.03 47.58 -35.90
CA MET A 1 16.45 47.24 -34.57
C MET A 1 14.99 46.83 -34.76
N ALA A 2 14.71 45.56 -35.08
CA ALA A 2 13.33 45.08 -35.31
C ALA A 2 12.88 44.19 -34.14
N ARG A 3 11.96 44.69 -33.31
CA ARG A 3 11.43 44.01 -32.13
C ARG A 3 10.36 43.02 -32.57
N LYS A 4 10.71 41.73 -32.65
CA LYS A 4 9.80 40.62 -32.98
C LYS A 4 8.76 40.46 -31.87
N THR A 5 7.50 40.79 -32.13
CA THR A 5 6.39 40.62 -31.20
C THR A 5 5.99 39.14 -31.12
N LYS A 6 6.10 38.52 -29.93
CA LYS A 6 5.61 37.16 -29.68
C LYS A 6 4.08 37.15 -29.66
N LYS A 7 3.47 36.44 -30.62
CA LYS A 7 2.03 36.16 -30.69
C LYS A 7 1.59 35.34 -29.47
N LYS A 8 0.78 35.93 -28.59
CA LYS A 8 0.24 35.31 -27.37
C LYS A 8 -0.81 34.25 -27.77
N ALA A 9 -0.57 32.99 -27.43
CA ALA A 9 -1.48 31.87 -27.75
C ALA A 9 -2.81 32.01 -26.98
N ALA A 10 -3.92 31.72 -27.65
CA ALA A 10 -5.28 31.85 -27.14
C ALA A 10 -5.56 30.88 -25.98
N ALA A 11 -6.27 31.36 -24.95
CA ALA A 11 -6.64 30.59 -23.76
C ALA A 11 -7.55 29.39 -24.13
N PRO A 12 -7.40 28.22 -23.47
CA PRO A 12 -8.19 27.04 -23.79
C PRO A 12 -9.68 27.27 -23.45
N ARG A 13 -10.56 26.99 -24.41
CA ARG A 13 -12.02 27.03 -24.23
C ARG A 13 -12.43 26.05 -23.11
N ARG A 14 -13.00 26.56 -22.02
CA ARG A 14 -13.58 25.74 -20.94
C ARG A 14 -14.82 25.01 -21.48
N SER A 15 -14.91 23.71 -21.23
CA SER A 15 -16.11 22.92 -21.54
C SER A 15 -17.25 23.27 -20.58
N ALA A 16 -18.48 22.85 -20.89
CA ALA A 16 -19.70 23.11 -20.10
C ALA A 16 -19.64 22.68 -18.61
N ARG A 17 -18.57 21.97 -18.19
CA ARG A 17 -18.27 21.59 -16.80
C ARG A 17 -17.15 22.42 -16.15
N GLY A 18 -16.79 23.57 -16.69
CA GLY A 18 -15.71 24.44 -16.17
C GLY A 18 -14.29 23.92 -16.42
N LEU A 19 -14.13 22.65 -16.80
CA LEU A 19 -12.85 22.02 -17.10
C LEU A 19 -12.37 22.32 -18.52
N SER A 20 -11.06 22.56 -18.66
CA SER A 20 -10.41 22.59 -19.98
C SER A 20 -10.44 21.19 -20.61
N ALA A 21 -10.37 21.11 -21.95
CA ALA A 21 -10.37 19.82 -22.66
C ALA A 21 -9.25 18.87 -22.18
N ARG A 22 -8.05 19.41 -21.92
CA ARG A 22 -6.91 18.63 -21.40
C ARG A 22 -7.10 18.21 -19.94
N ALA A 23 -7.71 19.03 -19.09
CA ALA A 23 -8.05 18.63 -17.73
C ALA A 23 -9.12 17.53 -17.72
N ALA A 24 -10.12 17.61 -18.60
CA ALA A 24 -11.12 16.55 -18.75
C ALA A 24 -10.49 15.23 -19.28
N ALA A 25 -9.52 15.32 -20.19
CA ALA A 25 -8.74 14.15 -20.63
C ALA A 25 -7.93 13.56 -19.47
N PHE A 26 -7.24 14.39 -18.69
CA PHE A 26 -6.52 13.96 -17.50
C PHE A 26 -7.40 13.20 -16.52
N VAL A 27 -8.61 13.68 -16.23
CA VAL A 27 -9.57 12.97 -15.36
C VAL A 27 -9.86 11.56 -15.88
N ARG A 28 -10.14 11.41 -17.18
CA ARG A 28 -10.44 10.10 -17.79
C ARG A 28 -9.25 9.14 -17.67
N GLU A 29 -8.06 9.63 -18.01
CA GLU A 29 -6.81 8.85 -17.99
C GLU A 29 -6.38 8.48 -16.57
N TYR A 30 -6.57 9.38 -15.61
CA TYR A 30 -6.22 9.16 -14.21
C TYR A 30 -7.05 8.04 -13.60
N LEU A 31 -8.32 7.92 -13.98
CA LEU A 31 -9.19 6.88 -13.44
C LEU A 31 -8.85 5.48 -13.96
N ILE A 32 -7.97 5.32 -14.94
CA ILE A 32 -7.56 3.99 -15.44
C ILE A 32 -6.68 3.28 -14.42
N ASP A 33 -5.66 3.97 -13.91
CA ASP A 33 -4.56 3.40 -13.11
C ASP A 33 -4.23 4.19 -11.84
N LEU A 34 -4.96 5.29 -11.58
CA LEU A 34 -4.70 6.26 -10.51
C LEU A 34 -3.26 6.81 -10.52
N ASN A 35 -2.60 6.78 -11.68
CA ASN A 35 -1.24 7.29 -11.86
C ASN A 35 -1.28 8.69 -12.48
N GLY A 36 -1.05 9.70 -11.65
CA GLY A 36 -1.10 11.11 -12.07
C GLY A 36 -0.11 11.45 -13.20
N ALA A 37 1.14 11.00 -13.09
CA ALA A 37 2.15 11.33 -14.09
C ALA A 37 1.82 10.70 -15.46
N ALA A 38 1.47 9.41 -15.46
CA ALA A 38 1.08 8.71 -16.69
C ALA A 38 -0.19 9.31 -17.31
N ALA A 39 -1.18 9.65 -16.48
CA ALA A 39 -2.41 10.30 -16.93
C ALA A 39 -2.16 11.68 -17.55
N ALA A 40 -1.23 12.46 -17.02
CA ALA A 40 -0.86 13.75 -17.59
C ALA A 40 -0.23 13.60 -18.98
N VAL A 41 0.66 12.61 -19.16
CA VAL A 41 1.26 12.32 -20.48
C VAL A 41 0.18 11.92 -21.48
N ARG A 42 -0.69 10.96 -21.13
CA ARG A 42 -1.79 10.49 -22.00
C ARG A 42 -2.80 11.59 -22.32
N ALA A 43 -3.01 12.54 -21.40
CA ALA A 43 -3.84 13.72 -21.61
C ALA A 43 -3.18 14.82 -22.47
N GLY A 44 -1.96 14.61 -22.95
CA GLY A 44 -1.24 15.51 -23.85
C GLY A 44 -0.45 16.61 -23.16
N TYR A 45 -0.10 16.45 -21.87
CA TYR A 45 0.87 17.32 -21.21
C TYR A 45 2.30 16.86 -21.48
N ALA A 46 3.25 17.80 -21.37
CA ALA A 46 4.66 17.50 -21.60
C ALA A 46 5.20 16.49 -20.56
N GLU A 47 5.87 15.44 -21.04
CA GLU A 47 6.40 14.37 -20.21
C GLU A 47 7.34 14.87 -19.10
N LYS A 48 8.24 15.80 -19.45
CA LYS A 48 9.21 16.39 -18.52
C LYS A 48 8.55 17.09 -17.32
N SER A 49 7.32 17.57 -17.46
CA SER A 49 6.56 18.24 -16.39
C SER A 49 5.31 17.47 -15.97
N ALA A 50 5.15 16.21 -16.38
CA ALA A 50 3.94 15.44 -16.14
C ALA A 50 3.64 15.27 -14.64
N ARG A 51 4.66 15.00 -13.82
CA ARG A 51 4.52 14.80 -12.38
C ARG A 51 4.06 16.08 -11.67
N SER A 52 4.71 17.22 -11.93
CA SER A 52 4.33 18.50 -11.32
C SER A 52 2.96 18.98 -11.81
N THR A 53 2.68 18.78 -13.11
CA THR A 53 1.37 19.09 -13.70
C THR A 53 0.26 18.27 -13.07
N ALA A 54 0.46 16.96 -12.90
CA ALA A 54 -0.51 16.08 -12.25
C ALA A 54 -0.80 16.50 -10.81
N THR A 55 0.24 16.79 -10.02
CA THR A 55 0.07 17.29 -8.64
C THR A 55 -0.74 18.58 -8.59
N ASN A 56 -0.49 19.50 -9.52
CA ASN A 56 -1.24 20.75 -9.59
C ASN A 56 -2.70 20.51 -10.01
N LEU A 57 -2.94 19.66 -11.01
CA LEU A 57 -4.29 19.31 -11.47
C LEU A 57 -5.10 18.64 -10.35
N LEU A 58 -4.50 17.71 -9.60
CA LEU A 58 -5.17 17.02 -8.50
C LEU A 58 -5.55 17.96 -7.34
N LYS A 59 -4.86 19.10 -7.18
CA LYS A 59 -5.20 20.14 -6.19
C LYS A 59 -6.31 21.08 -6.66
N GLN A 60 -6.64 21.12 -7.95
CA GLN A 60 -7.71 21.97 -8.46
C GLN A 60 -9.06 21.39 -8.07
N ALA A 61 -9.89 22.18 -7.37
CA ALA A 61 -11.20 21.76 -6.88
C ALA A 61 -12.07 21.15 -8.01
N ASP A 62 -12.14 21.81 -9.17
CA ASP A 62 -12.93 21.32 -10.32
C ASP A 62 -12.50 19.93 -10.79
N VAL A 63 -11.19 19.66 -10.83
CA VAL A 63 -10.62 18.37 -11.24
C VAL A 63 -10.87 17.32 -10.17
N ALA A 64 -10.63 17.65 -8.90
CA ALA A 64 -10.89 16.75 -7.78
C ALA A 64 -12.38 16.36 -7.70
N HIS A 65 -13.30 17.32 -7.87
CA HIS A 65 -14.73 17.05 -7.92
C HIS A 65 -15.11 16.15 -9.09
N ALA A 66 -14.53 16.37 -10.28
CA ALA A 66 -14.80 15.53 -11.44
C ALA A 66 -14.28 14.09 -11.27
N ILE A 67 -13.10 13.91 -10.67
CA ILE A 67 -12.57 12.59 -10.31
C ILE A 67 -13.51 11.90 -9.33
N ALA A 68 -13.89 12.58 -8.24
CA ALA A 68 -14.78 12.01 -7.23
C ALA A 68 -16.16 11.64 -7.81
N ALA A 69 -16.74 12.49 -8.67
CA ALA A 69 -17.99 12.20 -9.34
C ALA A 69 -17.89 10.97 -10.25
N ALA A 70 -16.83 10.87 -11.03
CA ALA A 70 -16.61 9.73 -11.93
C ALA A 70 -16.30 8.43 -11.18
N GLN A 71 -15.59 8.50 -10.04
CA GLN A 71 -15.39 7.34 -9.15
C GLN A 71 -16.73 6.87 -8.57
N ARG A 72 -17.57 7.79 -8.08
CA ARG A 72 -18.92 7.45 -7.58
C ARG A 72 -19.77 6.80 -8.67
N GLU A 73 -19.72 7.31 -9.89
CA GLU A 73 -20.48 6.74 -11.01
C GLU A 73 -19.99 5.33 -11.38
N ARG A 74 -18.67 5.10 -11.39
CA ARG A 74 -18.11 3.76 -11.58
C ARG A 74 -18.55 2.81 -10.47
N ALA A 75 -18.46 3.25 -9.21
CA ALA A 75 -18.90 2.47 -8.04
C ALA A 75 -20.38 2.08 -8.14
N ARG A 76 -21.25 3.03 -8.54
CA ARG A 76 -22.68 2.76 -8.80
C ARG A 76 -22.89 1.73 -9.90
N ARG A 77 -22.15 1.81 -11.01
CA ARG A 77 -22.28 0.85 -12.13
C ARG A 77 -21.94 -0.59 -11.75
N VAL A 78 -21.04 -0.79 -10.79
CA VAL A 78 -20.65 -2.12 -10.32
C VAL A 78 -21.33 -2.52 -9.01
N ASP A 79 -22.23 -1.68 -8.49
CA ASP A 79 -22.92 -1.88 -7.21
C ASP A 79 -21.96 -2.12 -6.02
N VAL A 80 -20.74 -1.58 -6.11
CA VAL A 80 -19.73 -1.65 -5.03
C VAL A 80 -19.70 -0.31 -4.32
N THR A 81 -20.44 -0.21 -3.21
CA THR A 81 -20.44 0.96 -2.33
C THR A 81 -19.44 0.78 -1.18
N ALA A 82 -19.06 1.90 -0.53
CA ALA A 82 -18.23 1.83 0.68
C ALA A 82 -18.91 0.98 1.77
N ASP A 83 -20.23 1.15 1.94
CA ASP A 83 -21.03 0.38 2.89
C ASP A 83 -20.97 -1.11 2.59
N ARG A 84 -21.11 -1.51 1.32
CA ARG A 84 -20.99 -2.92 0.92
C ARG A 84 -19.60 -3.48 1.22
N VAL A 85 -18.54 -2.73 0.97
CA VAL A 85 -17.17 -3.16 1.31
C VAL A 85 -16.99 -3.32 2.81
N ILE A 86 -17.56 -2.42 3.61
CA ILE A 86 -17.53 -2.50 5.08
C ILE A 86 -18.31 -3.73 5.58
N GLU A 87 -19.47 -4.01 4.97
CA GLU A 87 -20.28 -5.19 5.27
C GLU A 87 -19.48 -6.48 5.00
N GLU A 88 -18.85 -6.60 3.84
CA GLU A 88 -18.02 -7.76 3.51
C GLU A 88 -16.80 -7.89 4.44
N LEU A 89 -16.10 -6.79 4.74
CA LEU A 89 -15.01 -6.79 5.71
C LEU A 89 -15.50 -7.22 7.10
N GLY A 90 -16.71 -6.81 7.49
CA GLY A 90 -17.37 -7.24 8.72
C GLY A 90 -17.59 -8.76 8.76
N ARG A 91 -18.11 -9.34 7.67
CA ARG A 91 -18.28 -10.81 7.56
C ARG A 91 -16.97 -11.55 7.79
N LEU A 92 -15.87 -11.09 7.19
CA LEU A 92 -14.54 -11.70 7.38
C LEU A 92 -14.01 -11.50 8.82
N ALA A 93 -14.15 -10.29 9.34
CA ALA A 93 -13.67 -9.92 10.67
C ALA A 93 -14.40 -10.66 11.80
N PHE A 94 -15.70 -10.90 11.64
CA PHE A 94 -16.54 -11.49 12.69
C PHE A 94 -16.90 -12.95 12.44
N ALA A 95 -16.40 -13.57 11.36
CA ALA A 95 -16.53 -15.00 11.13
C ALA A 95 -16.10 -15.83 12.35
N ASN A 96 -16.91 -16.83 12.70
CA ASN A 96 -16.70 -17.70 13.84
C ASN A 96 -16.51 -19.14 13.37
N ILE A 97 -15.42 -19.79 13.79
CA ILE A 97 -15.11 -21.17 13.41
C ILE A 97 -16.16 -22.18 13.91
N ARG A 98 -16.91 -21.84 14.98
CA ARG A 98 -18.01 -22.67 15.47
C ARG A 98 -19.09 -22.89 14.42
N ASP A 99 -19.31 -21.92 13.52
CA ASP A 99 -20.34 -22.02 12.49
C ASP A 99 -19.99 -23.06 11.40
N PHE A 100 -18.73 -23.50 11.36
CA PHE A 100 -18.21 -24.49 10.41
C PHE A 100 -18.09 -25.90 11.02
N ILE A 101 -18.30 -26.04 12.33
CA ILE A 101 -18.04 -27.29 13.06
C ILE A 101 -19.34 -27.80 13.69
N ARG A 102 -19.66 -29.07 13.42
CA ARG A 102 -20.68 -29.85 14.14
C ARG A 102 -19.99 -30.89 15.01
N VAL A 103 -20.58 -31.23 16.15
CA VAL A 103 -20.11 -32.35 16.97
C VAL A 103 -20.97 -33.58 16.64
N ASP A 104 -20.33 -34.70 16.31
CA ASP A 104 -21.04 -35.95 16.04
C ASP A 104 -21.58 -36.61 17.33
N ALA A 105 -22.31 -37.72 17.20
CA ALA A 105 -22.86 -38.45 18.35
C ALA A 105 -21.80 -39.02 19.32
N LYS A 106 -20.51 -39.00 18.94
CA LYS A 106 -19.38 -39.48 19.73
C LYS A 106 -18.55 -38.33 20.33
N GLY A 107 -18.98 -37.09 20.15
CA GLY A 107 -18.26 -35.93 20.66
C GLY A 107 -17.12 -35.43 19.76
N GLN A 108 -17.00 -35.93 18.53
CA GLN A 108 -15.93 -35.56 17.60
C GLN A 108 -16.34 -34.37 16.73
N PRO A 109 -15.46 -33.36 16.53
CA PRO A 109 -15.74 -32.25 15.65
C PRO A 109 -15.65 -32.69 14.19
N GLU A 110 -16.73 -32.45 13.45
CA GLU A 110 -16.87 -32.65 12.01
C GLU A 110 -17.12 -31.32 11.34
N ILE A 111 -16.54 -31.11 10.15
CA ILE A 111 -16.86 -29.94 9.35
C ILE A 111 -18.24 -30.11 8.73
N ASN A 112 -19.11 -29.12 8.92
CA ASN A 112 -20.45 -29.15 8.37
C ASN A 112 -20.49 -28.59 6.93
N LEU A 113 -19.96 -29.35 5.96
CA LEU A 113 -19.90 -28.92 4.56
C LEU A 113 -21.27 -28.59 3.95
N ALA A 114 -22.34 -29.29 4.38
CA ALA A 114 -23.69 -29.03 3.89
C ALA A 114 -24.22 -27.65 4.32
N ALA A 115 -24.03 -27.28 5.59
CA ALA A 115 -24.43 -25.95 6.08
C ALA A 115 -23.58 -24.81 5.48
N ILE A 116 -22.35 -25.10 5.08
CA ILE A 116 -21.46 -24.13 4.43
C ILE A 116 -21.83 -23.91 2.96
N ALA A 117 -22.25 -24.98 2.25
CA ALA A 117 -22.59 -24.90 0.83
C ALA A 117 -23.82 -24.02 0.57
N ASP A 118 -24.82 -24.08 1.44
CA ASP A 118 -26.07 -23.32 1.28
C ASP A 118 -26.00 -21.92 1.89
N ASN A 119 -24.98 -21.63 2.71
CA ASN A 119 -24.78 -20.33 3.33
C ASN A 119 -23.64 -19.56 2.63
N ARG A 120 -24.04 -18.74 1.65
CA ARG A 120 -23.13 -17.88 0.89
C ARG A 120 -22.26 -16.98 1.76
N GLU A 121 -22.76 -16.51 2.90
CA GLU A 121 -22.02 -15.61 3.79
C GLU A 121 -20.93 -16.35 4.56
N LEU A 122 -21.24 -17.54 5.08
CA LEU A 122 -20.25 -18.42 5.72
C LEU A 122 -19.19 -18.83 4.70
N PHE A 123 -19.61 -19.20 3.49
CA PHE A 123 -18.70 -19.57 2.42
C PHE A 123 -17.74 -18.43 2.05
N ALA A 124 -18.21 -17.18 2.01
CA ALA A 124 -17.39 -16.01 1.69
C ALA A 124 -16.25 -15.76 2.70
N SER A 125 -16.35 -16.28 3.92
CA SER A 125 -15.28 -16.19 4.93
C SER A 125 -14.19 -17.26 4.78
N VAL A 126 -14.39 -18.27 3.94
CA VAL A 126 -13.44 -19.36 3.74
C VAL A 126 -12.37 -18.99 2.70
N ALA A 127 -11.11 -19.04 3.12
CA ALA A 127 -9.96 -18.78 2.26
C ALA A 127 -9.52 -20.01 1.45
N SER A 128 -9.59 -21.22 2.03
CA SER A 128 -9.23 -22.45 1.31
C SER A 128 -9.87 -23.72 1.89
N PHE A 129 -10.10 -24.70 1.03
CA PHE A 129 -10.45 -26.07 1.38
C PHE A 129 -9.36 -27.03 0.90
N ASP A 130 -8.77 -27.78 1.82
CA ASP A 130 -7.86 -28.87 1.49
C ASP A 130 -8.57 -30.20 1.82
N VAL A 131 -8.75 -31.07 0.82
CA VAL A 131 -9.32 -32.40 1.00
C VAL A 131 -8.24 -33.43 0.69
N THR A 132 -7.98 -34.33 1.61
CA THR A 132 -7.01 -35.40 1.46
C THR A 132 -7.67 -36.72 1.77
N ASP A 133 -7.69 -37.60 0.77
CA ASP A 133 -8.10 -38.99 0.97
C ASP A 133 -6.88 -39.78 1.46
N ILE A 134 -7.03 -40.41 2.62
CA ILE A 134 -6.03 -41.26 3.26
C ILE A 134 -6.44 -42.70 3.00
N GLU A 135 -5.71 -43.38 2.12
CA GLU A 135 -5.88 -44.80 1.87
C GLU A 135 -5.05 -45.60 2.89
N SER A 136 -5.73 -46.26 3.84
CA SER A 136 -5.12 -47.19 4.79
C SER A 136 -5.71 -48.58 4.59
N GLY A 137 -5.14 -49.34 3.64
CA GLY A 137 -5.42 -50.77 3.42
C GLY A 137 -6.90 -51.12 3.14
N ARG A 138 -7.72 -51.21 4.20
CA ARG A 138 -9.17 -51.51 4.16
C ARG A 138 -10.09 -50.31 4.46
N ARG A 139 -9.57 -49.15 4.88
CA ARG A 139 -10.36 -47.94 5.17
C ARG A 139 -9.83 -46.75 4.38
N VAL A 140 -10.71 -46.12 3.62
CA VAL A 140 -10.49 -44.80 3.03
C VAL A 140 -11.01 -43.77 4.03
N GLY A 141 -10.12 -42.94 4.58
CA GLY A 141 -10.47 -41.83 5.46
C GLY A 141 -10.36 -40.51 4.71
N ARG A 142 -11.39 -39.67 4.73
CA ARG A 142 -11.33 -38.33 4.13
C ARG A 142 -11.03 -37.29 5.21
N THR A 143 -9.91 -36.58 5.08
CA THR A 143 -9.59 -35.43 5.92
C THR A 143 -9.92 -34.15 5.17
N THR A 144 -10.72 -33.26 5.78
CA THR A 144 -11.01 -31.93 5.24
C THR A 144 -10.44 -30.88 6.19
N LYS A 145 -9.70 -29.92 5.65
CA LYS A 145 -9.18 -28.76 6.37
C LYS A 145 -9.75 -27.49 5.75
N ILE A 146 -10.23 -26.60 6.61
CA ILE A 146 -10.72 -25.27 6.24
C ILE A 146 -9.74 -24.23 6.77
N ARG A 147 -9.41 -23.24 5.94
CA ARG A 147 -8.77 -21.99 6.39
C ARG A 147 -9.76 -20.84 6.19
N LEU A 148 -9.91 -19.98 7.19
CA LEU A 148 -10.68 -18.74 7.07
C LEU A 148 -9.78 -17.59 6.61
N HIS A 149 -10.37 -16.53 6.06
CA HIS A 149 -9.66 -15.29 5.74
C HIS A 149 -9.05 -14.61 6.99
N ASP A 150 -8.08 -13.73 6.78
CA ASP A 150 -7.38 -13.05 7.87
C ASP A 150 -8.30 -12.05 8.61
N LYS A 151 -8.73 -12.46 9.80
CA LYS A 151 -9.54 -11.68 10.72
C LYS A 151 -8.81 -10.42 11.21
N GLN A 152 -7.50 -10.50 11.46
CA GLN A 152 -6.74 -9.38 12.02
C GLN A 152 -6.61 -8.24 11.00
N GLY A 153 -6.32 -8.57 9.74
CA GLY A 153 -6.27 -7.62 8.63
C GLY A 153 -7.62 -6.94 8.37
N ALA A 154 -8.72 -7.71 8.40
CA ALA A 154 -10.07 -7.16 8.25
C ALA A 154 -10.42 -6.18 9.39
N LEU A 155 -10.22 -6.57 10.65
CA LEU A 155 -10.44 -5.72 11.82
C LEU A 155 -9.57 -4.47 11.82
N THR A 156 -8.30 -4.60 11.45
CA THR A 156 -7.37 -3.46 11.34
C THR A 156 -7.87 -2.46 10.30
N THR A 157 -8.39 -2.94 9.17
CA THR A 157 -8.91 -2.10 8.08
C THR A 157 -10.18 -1.38 8.51
N LEU A 158 -11.11 -2.10 9.16
CA LEU A 158 -12.32 -1.52 9.75
C LEU A 158 -11.97 -0.46 10.81
N LEU A 159 -11.03 -0.76 11.70
CA LEU A 159 -10.61 0.17 12.75
C LEU A 159 -9.95 1.43 12.18
N LYS A 160 -9.13 1.31 11.11
CA LYS A 160 -8.60 2.46 10.37
C LYS A 160 -9.72 3.31 9.75
N HIS A 161 -10.74 2.66 9.18
CA HIS A 161 -11.89 3.37 8.60
C HIS A 161 -12.68 4.16 9.65
N LEU A 162 -12.82 3.60 10.85
CA LEU A 162 -13.46 4.26 12.00
C LEU A 162 -12.58 5.30 12.72
N GLY A 163 -11.34 5.51 12.24
CA GLY A 163 -10.41 6.48 12.84
C GLY A 163 -9.73 6.02 14.13
N GLY A 164 -9.82 4.74 14.49
CA GLY A 164 -9.31 4.20 15.76
C GLY A 164 -7.81 3.88 15.80
N LEU A 165 -7.11 3.89 14.65
CA LEU A 165 -5.66 3.70 14.58
C LEU A 165 -4.96 4.96 14.08
N PRO A 166 -3.86 5.41 14.74
CA PRO A 166 -3.08 6.53 14.24
C PRO A 166 -2.49 6.16 12.87
N THR A 167 -2.95 6.86 11.84
CA THR A 167 -2.54 6.63 10.44
C THR A 167 -1.15 7.19 10.15
N GLN A 168 -0.53 7.87 11.11
CA GLN A 168 0.78 8.50 10.97
C GLN A 168 1.83 7.79 11.83
N VAL A 169 2.84 7.22 11.17
CA VAL A 169 4.13 6.95 11.80
C VAL A 169 4.78 8.31 12.05
N GLN A 170 4.74 8.80 13.29
CA GLN A 170 5.51 9.97 13.68
C GLN A 170 6.98 9.58 13.69
N HIS A 171 7.72 9.96 12.65
CA HIS A 171 9.18 9.89 12.68
C HIS A 171 9.69 11.01 13.59
N SER A 172 9.94 10.69 14.86
CA SER A 172 10.51 11.61 15.85
C SER A 172 12.04 11.67 15.83
N GLY A 173 12.69 10.99 14.89
CA GLY A 173 14.13 11.02 14.72
C GLY A 173 14.59 12.37 14.16
N ARG A 174 15.54 13.02 14.84
CA ARG A 174 16.32 14.12 14.26
C ARG A 174 17.05 13.59 13.03
N VAL A 175 16.64 14.02 11.83
CA VAL A 175 17.42 13.76 10.62
C VAL A 175 18.64 14.68 10.69
N GLY A 176 19.75 14.17 11.21
CA GLY A 176 21.04 14.84 11.13
C GLY A 176 21.43 14.94 9.66
N VAL A 177 21.68 16.15 9.17
CA VAL A 177 22.33 16.32 7.87
C VAL A 177 23.72 15.72 8.01
N TYR A 178 24.03 14.71 7.20
CA TYR A 178 25.37 14.12 7.19
C TYR A 178 26.35 15.14 6.60
N ASP A 179 27.16 15.74 7.45
CA ASP A 179 28.26 16.60 7.04
C ASP A 179 29.50 15.75 6.75
N ALA A 180 29.72 15.49 5.47
CA ALA A 180 30.85 14.70 4.99
C ALA A 180 32.21 15.32 5.36
N ALA A 181 32.30 16.65 5.49
CA ALA A 181 33.54 17.32 5.84
C ALA A 181 33.86 17.13 7.33
N ALA A 182 32.87 17.37 8.21
CA ALA A 182 33.03 17.15 9.64
C ALA A 182 33.34 15.67 9.97
N HIS A 183 32.71 14.74 9.26
CA HIS A 183 33.01 13.31 9.43
C HIS A 183 34.43 12.95 8.97
N ALA A 184 34.89 13.51 7.84
CA ALA A 184 36.25 13.28 7.36
C ALA A 184 37.32 13.84 8.33
N ASP A 185 37.06 14.99 8.94
CA ASP A 185 37.95 15.57 9.96
C ASP A 185 38.02 14.70 11.21
N GLN A 186 36.87 14.20 11.69
CA GLN A 186 36.83 13.28 12.83
C GLN A 186 37.59 11.98 12.55
N VAL A 187 37.41 11.39 11.35
CA VAL A 187 38.11 10.16 10.95
C VAL A 187 39.62 10.39 10.85
N ARG A 188 40.06 11.54 10.33
CA ARG A 188 41.50 11.90 10.29
C ARG A 188 42.09 12.03 11.68
N ALA A 189 41.39 12.69 12.61
CA ALA A 189 41.83 12.85 13.99
C ALA A 189 41.94 11.49 14.71
N ASP A 190 40.95 10.62 14.55
CA ASP A 190 40.96 9.28 15.15
C ASP A 190 42.08 8.40 14.57
N LEU A 191 42.36 8.51 13.28
CA LEU A 191 43.44 7.77 12.64
C LEU A 191 44.82 8.25 13.14
N ALA A 192 45.02 9.56 13.25
CA ALA A 192 46.25 10.13 13.81
C ALA A 192 46.47 9.63 15.26
N ALA A 193 45.44 9.70 16.10
CA ALA A 193 45.53 9.20 17.47
C ALA A 193 45.82 7.69 17.56
N LYS A 194 45.34 6.89 16.61
CA LYS A 194 45.66 5.45 16.54
C LYS A 194 47.10 5.21 16.08
N LEU A 195 47.60 5.99 15.12
CA LEU A 195 48.98 5.91 14.65
C LEU A 195 49.96 6.27 15.77
N ASP A 196 49.68 7.33 16.55
CA ASP A 196 50.53 7.71 17.68
C ASP A 196 50.60 6.61 18.75
N ARG A 197 49.47 5.94 19.03
CA ARG A 197 49.46 4.79 19.94
C ARG A 197 50.25 3.62 19.41
N LEU A 198 50.15 3.33 18.11
CA LEU A 198 50.90 2.25 17.45
C LEU A 198 52.42 2.54 17.46
N ALA A 199 52.81 3.78 17.19
CA ALA A 199 54.20 4.21 17.27
C ALA A 199 54.74 4.08 18.71
N ALA A 200 53.94 4.47 19.71
CA ALA A 200 54.31 4.33 21.11
C ALA A 200 54.42 2.86 21.58
N THR A 201 53.65 1.93 20.99
CA THR A 201 53.78 0.50 21.28
C THR A 201 55.02 -0.11 20.60
N LEU A 202 55.29 0.25 19.35
CA LEU A 202 56.47 -0.24 18.62
C LEU A 202 57.78 0.22 19.27
N ALA A 203 57.84 1.48 19.73
CA ALA A 203 58.99 2.00 20.46
C ALA A 203 59.24 1.33 21.84
N ARG A 204 58.24 0.64 22.41
CA ARG A 204 58.42 -0.17 23.63
C ARG A 204 58.94 -1.56 23.33
N ASP A 205 58.61 -2.13 22.17
CA ASP A 205 59.05 -3.46 21.76
C ASP A 205 60.51 -3.45 21.28
N ASP A 206 60.97 -2.37 20.62
CA ASP A 206 62.37 -2.21 20.19
C ASP A 206 63.36 -2.06 21.37
N GLY A 207 62.88 -1.61 22.54
CA GLY A 207 63.69 -1.49 23.77
C GLY A 207 63.82 -2.79 24.58
N ALA A 208 63.09 -3.85 24.22
CA ALA A 208 63.11 -5.14 24.91
C ALA A 208 63.98 -6.20 24.21
N ALA A 209 64.52 -5.89 23.01
CA ALA A 209 65.31 -6.82 22.21
C ALA A 209 66.83 -6.75 22.46
N ASP A 210 67.31 -5.82 23.29
CA ASP A 210 68.74 -5.56 23.54
C ASP A 210 69.18 -5.85 24.99
N SER A 211 68.49 -6.76 25.67
CA SER A 211 68.84 -7.28 27.01
C SER A 211 69.03 -8.79 27.02
#